data_AF-A0A535CLB5-F1
#
_entry.id   AF-A0A535CLB5-F1
#
_cell.length_a   1.000
_cell.length_b   1.000
_cell.length_c   1.000
_cell.angle_alpha   90.00
_cell.angle_beta   90.00
_cell.angle_gamma   90.00
#
_symmetry.space_group_name_H-M   'P 1'
#
loop_
_entity.id
_entity.type
_entity.pdbx_description
1 polymer ?
#
loop_
_entity_poly.entity_id
_entity_poly.type
_entity_poly.pdbx_seq_one_letter_code
_entity_poly.pdbx_strand_id
1 'polypeptide(L)'
;MNWLAFAETVVTLFVIVDPLGTVPVFLALTAERTPVERRWAAVQSAALAGVLIAVFALFGRLLLTYLNVSVESLAIAGGLLLMLVALEMFRGHGAAPAGRVNVVLVPLATPLLAGPGAIAAV
;
A
#
# COMPACT_ATOMS: atom_id res chain seq x y z
N MET A 1 -10.32 21.91 14.37
CA MET A 1 -10.15 20.73 13.50
C MET A 1 -11.06 20.92 12.31
N ASN A 2 -10.53 21.14 11.11
CA ASN A 2 -11.36 21.32 9.92
C ASN A 2 -11.90 19.95 9.52
N TRP A 3 -13.13 19.64 9.94
CA TRP A 3 -13.80 18.37 9.64
C TRP A 3 -13.86 18.05 8.14
N LEU A 4 -13.91 19.10 7.31
CA LEU A 4 -13.85 19.00 5.85
C LEU A 4 -12.50 18.46 5.36
N ALA A 5 -11.39 18.99 5.87
CA ALA A 5 -10.05 18.54 5.49
C ALA A 5 -9.83 17.06 5.90
N PHE A 6 -10.33 16.67 7.08
CA PHE A 6 -10.29 15.28 7.50
C PHE A 6 -11.10 14.37 6.56
N ALA A 7 -12.32 14.78 6.18
CA ALA A 7 -13.15 14.02 5.26
C ALA A 7 -12.52 13.91 3.86
N GLU A 8 -11.90 14.99 3.36
CA GLU A 8 -11.15 14.98 2.10
C GLU A 8 -10.01 13.96 2.12
N THR A 9 -9.15 13.99 3.14
CA THR A 9 -8.05 13.02 3.27
C THR A 9 -8.57 11.59 3.35
N VAL A 10 -9.65 11.32 4.09
CA VAL A 10 -10.25 9.98 4.17
C VAL A 10 -10.75 9.51 2.82
N VAL A 11 -11.43 10.38 2.05
CA VAL A 11 -11.91 10.05 0.71
C VAL A 11 -10.75 9.83 -0.24
N THR A 12 -9.73 10.69 -0.22
CA THR A 12 -8.51 10.54 -1.03
C THR A 12 -7.80 9.22 -0.71
N LEU A 13 -7.64 8.88 0.56
CA LEU A 13 -7.04 7.63 0.99
C LEU A 13 -7.85 6.43 0.51
N PHE A 14 -9.18 6.48 0.61
CA PHE A 14 -10.07 5.41 0.16
C PHE A 14 -9.94 5.17 -1.36
N VAL A 15 -9.87 6.26 -2.14
CA VAL A 15 -9.68 6.18 -3.60
C VAL A 15 -8.30 5.61 -3.95
N ILE A 16 -7.25 6.03 -3.25
CA ILE A 16 -5.87 5.57 -3.50
C ILE A 16 -5.68 4.10 -3.13
N VAL A 17 -6.26 3.66 -2.00
CA VAL A 17 -6.18 2.27 -1.53
C VAL A 17 -6.87 1.31 -2.51
N ASP A 18 -7.84 1.80 -3.29
CA ASP A 18 -8.59 1.04 -4.28
C ASP A 18 -9.00 -0.37 -3.78
N PRO A 19 -9.90 -0.45 -2.77
CA PRO A 19 -10.29 -1.72 -2.20
C PRO A 19 -10.91 -2.65 -3.25
N LEU A 20 -11.61 -2.09 -4.24
CA LEU A 20 -12.27 -2.87 -5.30
C LEU A 20 -11.25 -3.51 -6.25
N GLY A 21 -10.24 -2.77 -6.71
CA GLY A 21 -9.16 -3.31 -7.54
C GLY A 21 -8.20 -4.23 -6.77
N THR A 22 -8.06 -4.02 -5.46
CA THR A 22 -7.21 -4.86 -4.61
C THR A 22 -7.82 -6.23 -4.33
N VAL A 23 -9.16 -6.38 -4.33
CA VAL A 23 -9.81 -7.68 -4.06
C VAL A 23 -9.34 -8.77 -5.02
N PRO A 24 -9.43 -8.65 -6.36
CA PRO A 24 -8.98 -9.71 -7.28
C PRO A 24 -7.50 -10.10 -7.08
N VAL A 25 -6.62 -9.13 -6.84
CA VAL A 25 -5.19 -9.35 -6.59
C VAL A 25 -4.99 -10.13 -5.29
N PHE A 26 -5.65 -9.70 -4.21
CA PHE A 26 -5.64 -10.42 -2.94
C PHE A 26 -6.18 -11.85 -3.10
N LEU A 27 -7.26 -12.01 -3.87
CA LEU A 27 -7.86 -13.32 -4.08
C LEU A 27 -6.91 -14.27 -4.83
N ALA A 28 -6.21 -13.77 -5.86
CA ALA A 28 -5.21 -14.52 -6.62
C ALA A 28 -4.00 -14.91 -5.76
N LEU A 29 -3.48 -13.98 -4.95
CA LEU A 29 -2.33 -14.21 -4.06
C LEU A 29 -2.63 -15.14 -2.87
N THR A 30 -3.91 -15.33 -2.54
CA THR A 30 -4.35 -16.18 -1.41
C THR A 30 -5.11 -17.42 -1.86
N ALA A 31 -5.07 -17.76 -3.15
CA ALA A 31 -5.86 -18.85 -3.72
C ALA A 31 -5.57 -20.23 -3.08
N GLU A 32 -4.33 -20.47 -2.63
CA GLU A 32 -3.89 -21.74 -2.04
C GLU A 32 -4.04 -21.80 -0.51
N ARG A 33 -4.57 -20.74 0.14
CA ARG A 33 -4.69 -20.62 1.60
C ARG A 33 -6.06 -21.07 2.09
N THR A 34 -6.13 -21.57 3.32
CA THR A 34 -7.41 -21.89 3.96
C THR A 34 -8.24 -20.62 4.21
N PRO A 35 -9.58 -20.71 4.32
CA PRO A 35 -10.44 -19.55 4.60
C PRO A 35 -10.06 -18.80 5.88
N VAL A 36 -9.55 -19.52 6.89
CA VAL A 36 -9.08 -18.94 8.16
C VAL A 36 -7.80 -18.15 7.94
N GLU A 37 -6.78 -18.74 7.32
CA GLU A 37 -5.51 -18.06 7.02
C GLU A 37 -5.73 -16.84 6.12
N ARG A 38 -6.67 -16.91 5.18
CA ARG A 38 -7.02 -15.79 4.31
C ARG A 38 -7.58 -14.61 5.08
N ARG A 39 -8.48 -14.83 6.04
CA ARG A 39 -9.01 -13.74 6.90
C ARG A 39 -7.92 -13.11 7.76
N TRP A 40 -7.06 -13.94 8.34
CA TRP A 40 -5.92 -13.46 9.12
C TRP A 40 -4.95 -12.63 8.27
N ALA A 41 -4.64 -13.09 7.05
CA ALA A 41 -3.81 -12.34 6.11
C ALA A 41 -4.42 -10.97 5.77
N ALA A 42 -5.73 -10.89 5.51
CA ALA A 42 -6.41 -9.62 5.23
C ALA A 42 -6.31 -8.64 6.41
N VAL A 43 -6.57 -9.10 7.63
CA VAL A 43 -6.48 -8.26 8.84
C VAL A 43 -5.04 -7.81 9.10
N GLN A 44 -4.06 -8.70 8.96
CA GLN A 44 -2.66 -8.35 9.13
C GLN A 44 -2.18 -7.33 8.09
N SER A 45 -2.53 -7.52 6.80
CA SER A 45 -2.19 -6.57 5.73
C SER A 45 -2.82 -5.20 5.97
N ALA A 46 -4.10 -5.16 6.34
CA ALA A 46 -4.80 -3.90 6.64
C ALA A 46 -4.23 -3.20 7.88
N ALA A 47 -3.93 -3.94 8.94
CA ALA A 47 -3.32 -3.40 10.15
C ALA A 47 -1.92 -2.84 9.88
N LEU A 48 -1.09 -3.56 9.11
CA LEU A 48 0.24 -3.09 8.75
C LEU A 48 0.17 -1.81 7.90
N ALA A 49 -0.72 -1.79 6.91
CA ALA A 49 -0.93 -0.61 6.08
C ALA A 49 -1.40 0.59 6.90
N GLY A 50 -2.37 0.38 7.80
CA GLY A 50 -2.87 1.42 8.71
C GLY A 50 -1.79 1.97 9.63
N VAL A 51 -0.91 1.10 10.17
CA VAL A 51 0.24 1.53 10.99
C VAL A 51 1.21 2.36 10.17
N LEU A 52 1.57 1.93 8.95
CA LEU A 52 2.47 2.67 8.08
C LEU A 52 1.91 4.06 7.72
N ILE A 53 0.63 4.13 7.36
CA ILE A 53 -0.06 5.39 7.06
C ILE A 53 -0.09 6.28 8.31
N ALA A 54 -0.40 5.74 9.48
CA ALA A 54 -0.40 6.52 10.73
C ALA A 54 1.00 7.06 11.08
N VAL A 55 2.05 6.26 10.89
CA VAL A 55 3.44 6.70 11.10
C VAL A 55 3.80 7.83 10.14
N PHE A 56 3.46 7.72 8.85
CA PHE A 56 3.73 8.79 7.89
C PHE A 56 2.86 10.04 8.11
N ALA A 57 1.60 9.89 8.53
CA ALA A 57 0.76 11.03 8.88
C ALA A 57 1.32 11.82 10.08
N LEU A 58 1.94 11.14 11.05
CA LEU A 58 2.52 11.78 12.24
C LEU A 58 3.95 12.28 12.02
N PHE A 59 4.78 11.53 11.29
CA PHE A 59 6.23 11.76 11.19
C PHE A 59 6.73 11.99 9.76
N GLY A 60 5.89 11.86 8.74
CA GLY A 60 6.29 11.87 7.33
C GLY A 60 6.99 13.16 6.92
N ARG A 61 6.48 14.32 7.34
CA ARG A 61 7.12 15.61 7.05
C ARG A 61 8.51 15.73 7.67
N LEU A 62 8.69 15.20 8.89
CA LEU A 62 10.01 15.17 9.56
C LEU A 62 10.99 14.27 8.79
N LEU A 63 10.53 13.07 8.41
CA LEU A 63 11.34 12.11 7.65
C LEU A 63 11.75 12.68 6.28
N LEU A 64 10.80 13.28 5.55
CA LEU A 64 11.04 13.88 4.25
C LEU A 64 12.01 15.07 4.32
N THR A 65 11.86 15.91 5.35
CA THR A 65 12.77 17.04 5.57
C THR A 65 14.18 16.55 5.90
N TYR A 66 14.31 15.51 6.73
CA TYR A 66 15.60 14.89 7.05
C TYR A 66 16.28 14.28 5.81
N LEU A 67 15.51 13.64 4.94
CA LEU A 67 16.00 13.06 3.68
C LEU A 67 16.18 14.11 2.57
N ASN A 68 15.75 15.35 2.79
CA ASN A 68 15.74 16.44 1.82
C ASN A 68 14.96 16.07 0.52
N VAL A 69 13.88 15.30 0.68
CA VAL A 69 13.00 14.81 -0.38
C VAL A 69 11.65 15.52 -0.30
N SER A 70 11.08 15.87 -1.45
CA SER A 70 9.75 16.48 -1.52
C SER A 70 8.64 15.43 -1.59
N VAL A 71 7.42 15.78 -1.18
CA VAL A 71 6.25 14.89 -1.26
C VAL A 71 5.98 14.50 -2.72
N GLU A 72 6.18 15.43 -3.65
CA GLU A 72 6.02 15.22 -5.09
C GLU A 72 7.01 14.18 -5.62
N SER A 73 8.25 14.22 -5.12
CA SER A 73 9.29 13.26 -5.49
C SER A 73 8.93 11.84 -5.03
N LEU A 74 8.38 11.71 -3.81
CA LEU A 74 7.89 10.44 -3.29
C LEU A 74 6.71 9.90 -4.11
N ALA A 75 5.77 10.78 -4.49
CA ALA A 75 4.63 10.42 -5.31
C ALA A 75 5.06 9.91 -6.70
N ILE A 76 6.01 10.59 -7.36
CA ILE A 76 6.54 10.18 -8.67
C ILE A 76 7.26 8.84 -8.59
N ALA A 77 8.20 8.69 -7.65
CA ALA A 77 8.92 7.44 -7.45
C ALA A 77 7.96 6.27 -7.15
N GLY A 78 6.91 6.57 -6.40
CA GLY A 78 5.85 5.64 -6.11
C GLY A 78 5.02 5.18 -7.29
N GLY A 79 4.60 6.12 -8.13
CA GLY A 79 3.90 5.81 -9.37
C GLY A 79 4.74 4.93 -10.30
N LEU A 80 6.05 5.22 -10.39
CA LEU A 80 6.99 4.40 -11.17
C LEU A 80 7.12 2.97 -10.61
N LEU A 81 7.22 2.81 -9.29
CA LEU A 81 7.26 1.49 -8.65
C LEU A 81 5.99 0.68 -8.95
N LEU A 82 4.82 1.28 -8.81
CA LEU A 82 3.55 0.60 -9.08
C LEU A 82 3.41 0.23 -10.56
N MET A 83 3.85 1.09 -11.47
CA MET A 83 3.90 0.78 -12.90
C MET A 83 4.80 -0.43 -13.20
N LEU A 84 5.96 -0.53 -12.55
CA LEU A 84 6.86 -1.68 -12.70
C LEU A 84 6.22 -2.96 -12.16
N VAL A 85 5.60 -2.92 -10.98
CA VAL A 85 4.90 -4.08 -10.39
C VAL A 85 3.77 -4.55 -11.31
N ALA A 86 2.96 -3.63 -11.84
CA ALA A 86 1.90 -3.95 -12.78
C ALA A 86 2.45 -4.60 -14.07
N LEU A 87 3.57 -4.10 -14.58
CA LEU A 87 4.23 -4.65 -15.76
C LEU A 87 4.81 -6.06 -15.51
N GLU A 88 5.37 -6.31 -14.33
CA GLU A 88 5.85 -7.63 -13.92
C GLU A 88 4.70 -8.65 -13.82
N MET A 89 3.59 -8.25 -13.21
CA MET A 89 2.37 -9.07 -13.16
C MET A 89 1.83 -9.38 -14.55
N PHE A 90 1.78 -8.37 -15.44
CA PHE A 90 1.33 -8.55 -16.82
C PHE A 90 2.22 -9.52 -17.61
N ARG A 91 3.53 -9.50 -17.34
CA ARG A 91 4.51 -10.42 -17.95
C ARG A 91 4.44 -11.85 -17.39
N GLY A 92 3.49 -12.16 -16.51
CA GLY A 92 3.34 -13.49 -15.89
C GLY A 92 4.40 -13.80 -14.82
N HIS A 93 5.29 -12.85 -14.52
CA HIS A 93 6.26 -12.94 -13.43
C HIS A 93 5.58 -12.38 -12.18
N GLY A 94 4.48 -13.03 -11.76
CA GLY A 94 3.78 -12.66 -10.53
C GLY A 94 4.81 -12.41 -9.44
N ALA A 95 4.66 -11.29 -8.72
CA ALA A 95 5.58 -10.81 -7.70
C ALA A 95 5.65 -11.79 -6.51
N ALA A 96 6.17 -12.99 -6.76
CA ALA A 96 6.59 -13.95 -5.77
C ALA A 96 8.01 -13.53 -5.42
N PRO A 97 8.26 -13.02 -4.21
CA PRO A 97 9.61 -12.85 -3.75
C PRO A 97 10.29 -14.22 -3.81
N ALA A 98 11.53 -14.26 -4.28
CA ALA A 98 12.37 -15.44 -4.15
C ALA A 98 12.52 -15.77 -2.65
N GLY A 99 11.73 -16.72 -2.14
CA GLY A 99 11.80 -17.22 -0.77
C GLY A 99 10.49 -17.12 0.02
N ARG A 100 10.50 -17.70 1.24
CA ARG A 100 9.38 -17.73 2.21
C ARG A 100 9.01 -16.35 2.78
N VAL A 101 8.95 -15.31 1.95
CA VAL A 101 8.59 -13.95 2.38
C VAL A 101 7.07 -13.86 2.39
N ASN A 102 6.54 -13.47 3.55
CA ASN A 102 5.13 -13.44 3.85
C ASN A 102 4.40 -12.54 2.83
N VAL A 103 3.52 -13.12 2.00
CA VAL A 103 2.68 -12.44 0.98
C VAL A 103 1.88 -11.26 1.58
N VAL A 104 1.70 -11.25 2.90
CA VAL A 104 1.14 -10.16 3.71
C VAL A 104 1.99 -8.88 3.64
N LEU A 105 3.32 -8.98 3.61
CA LEU A 105 4.26 -7.85 3.66
C LEU A 105 4.51 -7.22 2.28
N VAL A 106 4.73 -8.05 1.25
CA VAL A 106 5.04 -7.61 -0.12
C VAL A 106 4.32 -8.52 -1.13
N PRO A 107 3.58 -7.99 -2.12
CA PRO A 107 3.32 -6.57 -2.42
C PRO A 107 2.09 -5.97 -1.73
N LEU A 108 1.34 -6.76 -0.95
CA LEU A 108 0.01 -6.37 -0.43
C LEU A 108 0.06 -5.18 0.54
N ALA A 109 0.80 -5.28 1.65
CA ALA A 109 0.89 -4.16 2.57
C ALA A 109 1.77 -3.02 2.01
N THR A 110 2.87 -3.36 1.35
CA THR A 110 3.72 -2.43 0.60
C THR A 110 4.14 -3.06 -0.73
N PRO A 111 3.97 -2.39 -1.89
CA PRO A 111 3.50 -1.01 -2.07
C PRO A 111 1.99 -0.85 -2.34
N LEU A 112 1.16 -1.90 -2.37
CA LEU A 112 -0.24 -1.76 -2.81
C LEU A 112 -1.13 -0.97 -1.83
N LEU A 113 -1.14 -1.30 -0.54
CA LEU A 113 -2.05 -0.67 0.43
C LEU A 113 -1.47 0.59 1.10
N ALA A 114 -0.25 0.54 1.62
CA ALA A 114 0.47 1.70 2.18
C ALA A 114 1.48 2.26 1.18
N GLY A 115 1.05 2.37 -0.08
CA GLY A 115 1.88 2.84 -1.16
C GLY A 115 2.28 4.31 -1.01
N PRO A 116 3.33 4.73 -1.72
CA PRO A 116 3.78 6.13 -1.78
C PRO A 116 2.68 7.13 -2.17
N GLY A 117 1.65 6.72 -2.92
CA GLY A 117 0.46 7.56 -3.15
C GLY A 117 -0.36 7.80 -1.88
N ALA A 118 -0.59 6.75 -1.08
CA ALA A 118 -1.33 6.88 0.19
C ALA A 118 -0.53 7.69 1.20
N ILE A 119 0.79 7.53 1.21
CA ILE A 119 1.72 8.30 2.04
C ILE A 119 1.75 9.79 1.63
N ALA A 120 1.70 10.09 0.34
CA ALA A 120 1.71 11.47 -0.15
C ALA A 120 0.38 12.21 0.13
N ALA A 121 -0.69 11.49 0.41
CA ALA A 121 -2.02 12.04 0.67
C ALA A 121 -2.28 12.41 2.15
N VAL A 122 -1.41 12.00 3.07
CA VAL A 122 -1.59 12.16 4.53
C VAL A 122 -0.57 13.11 5.17
#